data_AF-A0A6I1EIQ5-F1
#
_entry.id   AF-A0A6I1EIQ5-F1
#
_cell.length_a   1.000
_cell.length_b   1.000
_cell.length_c   1.000
_cell.angle_alpha   90.00
_cell.angle_beta   90.00
_cell.angle_gamma   90.00
#
_symmetry.space_group_name_H-M   'P 1'
#
loop_
_entity.id
_entity.type
_entity.pdbx_description
1 polymer ?
#
loop_
_entity_poly.entity_id
_entity_poly.type
_entity_poly.pdbx_seq_one_letter_code
_entity_poly.pdbx_strand_id
1 'polypeptide(L)'
;MSARLCCSLLLGALLLAGCAVPPANKADAPSAEAPAAAQRAPQSLRREPSQYELRITEVSNRMRAACVTEAFQPYFRKSACLPNGITEAMLSDRTRITREQRRAAEGVFELTHELNEETRRIMIETGTPQEARIAEESRTLSDPRIEAMQEGLLKGTLTWGEYNMRRLELFEEIQRRRALLGAE
;
A
#
# COMPACT_ATOMS: atom_id res chain seq x y z
N MET A 1 -28.52 9.64 -10.47
CA MET A 1 -27.27 9.29 -11.19
C MET A 1 -26.14 9.37 -10.17
N SER A 2 -25.73 8.25 -9.60
CA SER A 2 -24.75 8.22 -8.49
C SER A 2 -23.33 8.09 -9.04
N ALA A 3 -22.44 8.99 -8.63
CA ALA A 3 -21.03 8.91 -9.00
C ALA A 3 -20.34 7.80 -8.19
N ARG A 4 -19.75 6.82 -8.90
CA ARG A 4 -18.95 5.76 -8.29
C ARG A 4 -17.65 6.35 -7.72
N LEU A 5 -17.51 6.37 -6.39
CA LEU A 5 -16.25 6.72 -5.72
C LEU A 5 -15.25 5.57 -5.86
N CYS A 6 -14.45 5.61 -6.91
CA CYS A 6 -13.31 4.72 -7.06
C CYS A 6 -12.24 5.11 -6.02
N CYS A 7 -12.09 4.30 -4.96
CA CYS A 7 -11.22 4.63 -3.83
C CYS A 7 -9.74 4.34 -4.15
N SER A 8 -9.14 5.22 -4.95
CA SER A 8 -7.72 5.19 -5.34
C SER A 8 -6.80 5.62 -4.20
N LEU A 9 -6.69 4.80 -3.14
CA LEU A 9 -5.71 5.02 -2.07
C LEU A 9 -4.33 4.49 -2.47
N LEU A 10 -3.48 5.38 -2.98
CA LEU A 10 -2.05 5.54 -2.63
C LEU A 10 -1.33 6.47 -3.64
N LEU A 11 -1.54 7.79 -3.51
CA LEU A 11 -0.67 8.80 -4.12
C LEU A 11 -0.75 10.11 -3.32
N GLY A 12 0.40 10.64 -2.91
CA GLY A 12 0.46 11.78 -1.98
C GLY A 12 1.86 12.12 -1.48
N ALA A 13 2.88 11.99 -2.33
CA ALA A 13 4.18 12.59 -2.05
C ALA A 13 4.18 14.04 -2.57
N LEU A 14 4.46 15.02 -1.71
CA LEU A 14 4.88 16.40 -2.03
C LEU A 14 5.63 16.93 -0.79
N LEU A 15 6.96 16.95 -0.84
CA LEU A 15 7.82 18.12 -1.10
C LEU A 15 8.23 18.90 0.15
N LEU A 16 9.54 18.84 0.44
CA LEU A 16 10.25 19.76 1.34
C LEU A 16 10.31 21.15 0.71
N ALA A 17 9.54 22.10 1.25
CA ALA A 17 9.72 23.52 0.94
C ALA A 17 10.72 24.14 1.93
N GLY A 18 11.99 24.18 1.55
CA GLY A 18 12.99 24.97 2.27
C GLY A 18 12.79 26.46 2.00
N CYS A 19 12.54 27.26 3.05
CA CYS A 19 12.44 28.70 2.92
C CYS A 19 13.83 29.33 2.67
N ALA A 20 14.07 29.82 1.46
CA ALA A 20 15.19 30.71 1.15
C ALA A 20 14.64 32.05 0.68
N VAL A 21 14.86 33.11 1.47
CA VAL A 21 14.43 34.48 1.17
C VAL A 21 15.64 35.32 0.75
N PRO A 22 15.68 35.86 -0.48
CA PRO A 22 16.53 36.99 -0.83
C PRO A 22 15.76 38.33 -0.72
N PRO A 23 16.44 39.45 -0.38
CA PRO A 23 15.79 40.74 -0.13
C PRO A 23 15.41 41.51 -1.40
N ALA A 24 14.49 42.47 -1.24
CA ALA A 24 13.86 43.24 -2.32
C ALA A 24 14.68 44.44 -2.83
N ASN A 25 14.30 44.94 -4.02
CA ASN A 25 14.57 46.32 -4.44
C ASN A 25 13.49 46.86 -5.41
N LYS A 26 13.40 48.19 -5.53
CA LYS A 26 12.32 48.97 -6.20
C LYS A 26 12.66 49.23 -7.70
N ALA A 27 11.76 49.64 -8.62
CA ALA A 27 10.37 50.15 -8.58
C ALA A 27 9.63 49.74 -9.90
N ASP A 28 8.43 50.18 -10.33
CA ASP A 28 7.47 51.21 -9.85
C ASP A 28 6.01 50.94 -10.39
N ALA A 29 5.14 51.96 -10.31
CA ALA A 29 3.77 52.24 -10.80
C ALA A 29 3.21 51.65 -12.14
N PRO A 30 1.88 51.76 -12.43
CA PRO A 30 0.73 51.99 -11.54
C PRO A 30 -0.45 50.98 -11.71
N SER A 31 -1.46 51.15 -10.85
CA SER A 31 -2.75 50.47 -10.72
C SER A 31 -3.40 49.81 -11.94
N ALA A 32 -3.70 48.51 -11.79
CA ALA A 32 -4.89 47.89 -12.38
C ALA A 32 -5.56 47.01 -11.30
N GLU A 33 -6.74 47.41 -10.82
CA GLU A 33 -7.52 46.63 -9.85
C GLU A 33 -8.10 45.39 -10.55
N ALA A 34 -7.41 44.26 -10.45
CA ALA A 34 -8.02 42.97 -10.73
C ALA A 34 -9.01 42.67 -9.58
N PRO A 35 -10.31 42.46 -9.86
CA PRO A 35 -11.26 42.13 -8.81
C PRO A 35 -10.83 40.82 -8.16
N ALA A 36 -10.75 40.83 -6.83
CA ALA A 36 -10.41 39.67 -6.02
C ALA A 36 -11.53 38.62 -6.05
N ALA A 37 -11.70 37.97 -7.20
CA ALA A 37 -12.31 36.66 -7.32
C ALA A 37 -11.38 35.65 -6.66
N ALA A 38 -11.26 35.76 -5.33
CA ALA A 38 -10.82 34.67 -4.48
C ALA A 38 -11.82 33.53 -4.74
N GLN A 39 -11.45 32.66 -5.68
CA GLN A 39 -12.09 31.37 -5.86
C GLN A 39 -11.91 30.66 -4.53
N ARG A 40 -12.93 30.79 -3.67
CA ARG A 40 -13.15 29.89 -2.56
C ARG A 40 -13.36 28.53 -3.20
N ALA A 41 -12.26 27.83 -3.45
CA ALA A 41 -12.27 26.39 -3.63
C ALA A 41 -13.19 25.88 -2.53
N PRO A 42 -14.29 25.18 -2.88
CA PRO A 42 -15.27 24.79 -1.88
C PRO A 42 -14.51 24.08 -0.79
N GLN A 43 -14.63 24.58 0.45
CA GLN A 43 -14.15 23.87 1.63
C GLN A 43 -14.99 22.59 1.67
N SER A 44 -14.48 21.56 1.00
CA SER A 44 -15.09 20.24 0.98
C SER A 44 -15.20 19.84 2.44
N LEU A 45 -16.44 19.75 2.92
CA LEU A 45 -16.74 19.44 4.30
C LEU A 45 -15.94 18.19 4.66
N ARG A 46 -14.93 18.37 5.51
CA ARG A 46 -13.98 17.32 5.83
C ARG A 46 -14.76 16.26 6.59
N ARG A 47 -15.15 15.18 5.90
CA ARG A 47 -15.93 14.11 6.51
C ARG A 47 -15.06 13.47 7.59
N GLU A 48 -15.61 13.34 8.79
CA GLU A 48 -14.99 12.54 9.84
C GLU A 48 -14.78 11.10 9.36
N PRO A 49 -13.58 10.52 9.53
CA PRO A 49 -13.30 9.17 9.08
C PRO A 49 -14.16 8.16 9.84
N SER A 50 -14.58 7.11 9.13
CA SER A 50 -15.31 5.99 9.72
C SER A 50 -14.40 5.13 10.60
N GLN A 51 -15.00 4.35 11.50
CA GLN A 51 -14.26 3.38 12.33
C GLN A 51 -13.45 2.40 11.47
N TYR A 52 -13.99 1.98 10.32
CA TYR A 52 -13.29 1.17 9.33
C TYR A 52 -12.03 1.87 8.80
N GLU A 53 -12.15 3.12 8.32
CA GLU A 53 -11.02 3.89 7.80
C GLU A 53 -9.91 4.10 8.85
N LEU A 54 -10.29 4.38 10.10
CA LEU A 54 -9.35 4.54 11.21
C LEU A 54 -8.59 3.23 11.49
N ARG A 55 -9.29 2.10 11.64
CA ARG A 55 -8.68 0.79 11.95
C ARG A 55 -7.79 0.29 10.80
N ILE A 56 -8.22 0.43 9.55
CA ILE A 56 -7.39 0.09 8.37
C ILE A 56 -6.15 1.00 8.27
N THR A 57 -6.27 2.27 8.66
CA THR A 57 -5.12 3.19 8.71
C THR A 57 -4.09 2.75 9.75
N GLU A 58 -4.52 2.24 10.90
CA GLU A 58 -3.63 1.71 11.95
C GLU A 58 -2.86 0.47 11.49
N VAL A 59 -3.53 -0.53 10.89
CA VAL A 59 -2.88 -1.68 10.26
C VAL A 59 -1.89 -1.24 9.18
N SER A 60 -2.26 -0.26 8.35
CA SER A 60 -1.39 0.31 7.32
C SER A 60 -0.16 1.04 7.90
N ASN A 61 -0.29 1.67 9.06
CA ASN A 61 0.84 2.28 9.78
C ASN A 61 1.81 1.20 10.27
N ARG A 62 1.30 0.11 10.86
CA ARG A 62 2.10 -1.03 11.34
C ARG A 62 2.87 -1.70 10.20
N MET A 63 2.23 -1.93 9.05
CA MET A 63 2.92 -2.46 7.85
C MET A 63 4.04 -1.50 7.37
N ARG A 64 3.78 -0.19 7.33
CA ARG A 64 4.81 0.80 6.94
C ARG A 64 6.00 0.83 7.91
N ALA A 65 5.76 0.69 9.22
CA ALA A 65 6.82 0.58 10.22
C ALA A 65 7.66 -0.71 10.06
N ALA A 66 7.01 -1.84 9.76
CA ALA A 66 7.70 -3.10 9.47
C ALA A 66 8.68 -2.96 8.30
N CYS A 67 8.27 -2.29 7.22
CA CYS A 67 9.09 -2.13 6.01
C CYS A 67 10.40 -1.34 6.22
N VAL A 68 10.52 -0.55 7.30
CA VAL A 68 11.75 0.16 7.68
C VAL A 68 12.45 -0.44 8.91
N THR A 69 11.92 -1.54 9.46
CA THR A 69 12.51 -2.21 10.64
C THR A 69 13.83 -2.89 10.28
N GLU A 70 14.87 -2.68 11.08
CA GLU A 70 16.24 -3.19 10.81
C GLU A 70 16.28 -4.71 10.66
N ALA A 71 15.62 -5.44 11.57
CA ALA A 71 15.56 -6.90 11.56
C ALA A 71 14.96 -7.50 10.28
N PHE A 72 14.14 -6.73 9.55
CA PHE A 72 13.52 -7.16 8.30
C PHE A 72 14.26 -6.66 7.04
N GLN A 73 15.32 -5.86 7.17
CA GLN A 73 16.09 -5.39 6.01
C GLN A 73 16.71 -6.51 5.16
N PRO A 74 17.14 -7.67 5.70
CA PRO A 74 17.59 -8.78 4.85
C PRO A 74 16.49 -9.29 3.89
N TYR A 75 15.21 -9.18 4.26
CA TYR A 75 14.08 -9.44 3.37
C TYR A 75 13.83 -8.26 2.41
N PHE A 76 13.70 -7.03 2.93
CA PHE A 76 13.31 -5.87 2.10
C PHE A 76 14.37 -5.41 1.10
N ARG A 77 15.64 -5.80 1.26
CA ARG A 77 16.69 -5.66 0.23
C ARG A 77 16.45 -6.54 -1.01
N LYS A 78 15.59 -7.55 -0.92
CA LYS A 78 15.32 -8.56 -1.97
C LYS A 78 13.90 -8.49 -2.52
N SER A 79 13.00 -7.80 -1.83
CA SER A 79 11.57 -7.73 -2.15
C SER A 79 10.96 -6.42 -1.66
N ALA A 80 10.07 -5.82 -2.44
CA ALA A 80 9.44 -4.56 -2.07
C ALA A 80 8.43 -4.72 -0.91
N CYS A 81 8.25 -3.64 -0.13
CA CYS A 81 7.24 -3.56 0.94
C CYS A 81 5.85 -4.00 0.46
N LEU A 82 5.35 -3.35 -0.60
CA LEU A 82 4.11 -3.69 -1.29
C LEU A 82 4.42 -4.30 -2.68
N PRO A 83 3.62 -5.24 -3.20
CA PRO A 83 3.89 -5.90 -4.49
C PRO A 83 4.00 -4.93 -5.69
N ASN A 84 3.25 -3.84 -5.69
CA ASN A 84 3.31 -2.80 -6.73
C ASN A 84 4.63 -2.00 -6.76
N GLY A 85 5.51 -2.18 -5.76
CA GLY A 85 6.86 -1.61 -5.74
C GLY A 85 7.96 -2.58 -6.20
N ILE A 86 7.61 -3.79 -6.63
CA ILE A 86 8.58 -4.79 -7.10
C ILE A 86 9.22 -4.31 -8.42
N THR A 87 10.55 -4.30 -8.47
CA THR A 87 11.33 -3.78 -9.62
C THR A 87 11.81 -4.89 -10.55
N GLU A 88 12.19 -4.56 -11.78
CA GLU A 88 12.79 -5.51 -12.73
C GLU A 88 14.04 -6.21 -12.18
N ALA A 89 14.85 -5.51 -11.38
CA ALA A 89 16.00 -6.08 -10.69
C ALA A 89 15.57 -7.14 -9.66
N MET A 90 14.49 -6.89 -8.90
CA MET A 90 13.90 -7.85 -7.96
C MET A 90 13.26 -9.05 -8.66
N LEU A 91 12.69 -8.88 -9.87
CA LEU A 91 12.14 -9.96 -10.70
C LEU A 91 13.24 -10.82 -11.35
N SER A 92 14.37 -10.20 -11.68
CA SER A 92 15.51 -10.86 -12.33
C SER A 92 16.42 -11.63 -11.35
N ASP A 93 16.16 -11.53 -10.03
CA ASP A 93 17.02 -12.05 -8.98
C ASP A 93 17.00 -13.58 -8.90
N ARG A 94 18.05 -14.23 -9.44
CA ARG A 94 18.19 -15.69 -9.45
C ARG A 94 18.78 -16.29 -8.15
N THR A 95 18.99 -15.48 -7.11
CA THR A 95 19.53 -15.99 -5.85
C THR A 95 18.48 -16.75 -5.04
N ARG A 96 18.91 -17.80 -4.33
CA ARG A 96 18.10 -18.50 -3.32
C ARG A 96 18.28 -17.87 -1.94
N ILE A 97 17.34 -18.09 -1.04
CA ILE A 97 17.33 -17.47 0.29
C ILE A 97 18.52 -17.91 1.17
N THR A 98 19.19 -16.95 1.83
CA THR A 98 20.24 -17.24 2.82
C THR A 98 19.64 -17.49 4.22
N ARG A 99 20.44 -18.00 5.18
CA ARG A 99 19.99 -18.19 6.59
C ARG A 99 19.62 -16.88 7.30
N GLU A 100 20.24 -15.77 6.91
CA GLU A 100 19.91 -14.44 7.44
C GLU A 100 18.58 -13.95 6.85
N GLN A 101 18.48 -13.98 5.51
CA GLN A 101 17.27 -13.62 4.78
C GLN A 101 16.05 -14.46 5.21
N ARG A 102 16.25 -15.75 5.47
CA ARG A 102 15.23 -16.67 6.00
C ARG A 102 14.61 -16.14 7.28
N ARG A 103 15.43 -15.79 8.28
CA ARG A 103 14.95 -15.32 9.59
C ARG A 103 14.19 -13.99 9.47
N ALA A 104 14.64 -13.10 8.58
CA ALA A 104 13.90 -11.89 8.25
C ALA A 104 12.57 -12.19 7.54
N ALA A 105 12.56 -13.13 6.60
CA ALA A 105 11.37 -13.54 5.86
C ALA A 105 10.32 -14.19 6.77
N GLU A 106 10.73 -15.11 7.66
CA GLU A 106 9.87 -15.77 8.64
C GLU A 106 9.12 -14.73 9.50
N GLY A 107 9.83 -13.76 10.09
CA GLY A 107 9.20 -12.69 10.86
C GLY A 107 8.32 -11.73 10.05
N VAL A 108 8.66 -11.47 8.78
CA VAL A 108 7.77 -10.69 7.88
C VAL A 108 6.50 -11.50 7.53
N PHE A 109 6.60 -12.81 7.36
CA PHE A 109 5.45 -13.67 7.01
C PHE A 109 4.49 -13.84 8.18
N GLU A 110 5.01 -14.04 9.38
CA GLU A 110 4.23 -14.04 10.63
C GLU A 110 3.49 -12.71 10.81
N LEU A 111 4.21 -11.58 10.79
CA LEU A 111 3.59 -10.26 10.95
C LEU A 111 2.58 -9.93 9.84
N THR A 112 2.86 -10.26 8.58
CA THR A 112 1.91 -9.99 7.49
C THR A 112 0.69 -10.90 7.55
N HIS A 113 0.81 -12.13 8.06
CA HIS A 113 -0.34 -12.99 8.37
C HIS A 113 -1.23 -12.36 9.45
N GLU A 114 -0.65 -11.92 10.58
CA GLU A 114 -1.41 -11.23 11.64
C GLU A 114 -2.13 -9.98 11.14
N LEU A 115 -1.44 -9.11 10.39
CA LEU A 115 -2.02 -7.88 9.84
C LEU A 115 -3.12 -8.17 8.80
N ASN A 116 -3.01 -9.25 8.04
CA ASN A 116 -4.06 -9.68 7.10
C ASN A 116 -5.29 -10.24 7.83
N GLU A 117 -5.11 -11.06 8.87
CA GLU A 117 -6.21 -11.54 9.71
C GLU A 117 -6.92 -10.41 10.46
N GLU A 118 -6.17 -9.43 10.96
CA GLU A 118 -6.73 -8.21 11.53
C GLU A 118 -7.48 -7.36 10.50
N THR A 119 -6.93 -7.18 9.30
CA THR A 119 -7.61 -6.51 8.18
C THR A 119 -8.95 -7.18 7.88
N ARG A 120 -8.97 -8.51 7.77
CA ARG A 120 -10.19 -9.30 7.51
C ARG A 120 -11.21 -9.15 8.63
N ARG A 121 -10.78 -9.18 9.90
CA ARG A 121 -11.64 -8.92 11.06
C ARG A 121 -12.26 -7.52 11.00
N ILE A 122 -11.48 -6.47 10.69
CA ILE A 122 -11.97 -5.10 10.52
C ILE A 122 -13.00 -5.01 9.39
N MET A 123 -12.73 -5.65 8.25
CA MET A 123 -13.63 -5.71 7.09
C MET A 123 -14.97 -6.37 7.40
N ILE A 124 -14.99 -7.44 8.20
CA ILE A 124 -16.21 -8.15 8.61
C ILE A 124 -16.98 -7.38 9.70
N GLU A 125 -16.28 -6.82 10.70
CA GLU A 125 -16.91 -6.15 11.85
C GLU A 125 -17.43 -4.73 11.53
N THR A 126 -16.74 -4.01 10.63
CA THR A 126 -16.95 -2.56 10.45
C THR A 126 -16.98 -2.09 8.99
N GLY A 127 -16.71 -2.98 8.02
CA GLY A 127 -16.84 -2.68 6.60
C GLY A 127 -18.29 -2.76 6.11
N THR A 128 -18.51 -2.59 4.81
CA THR A 128 -19.80 -2.91 4.19
C THR A 128 -19.91 -4.43 3.93
N PRO A 129 -21.08 -4.95 3.51
CA PRO A 129 -21.21 -6.36 3.10
C PRO A 129 -20.22 -6.77 1.99
N GLN A 130 -19.74 -5.81 1.19
CA GLN A 130 -18.75 -6.08 0.15
C GLN A 130 -17.33 -6.27 0.70
N GLU A 131 -16.90 -5.48 1.70
CA GLU A 131 -15.65 -5.75 2.41
C GLU A 131 -15.69 -7.10 3.13
N ALA A 132 -16.82 -7.47 3.76
CA ALA A 132 -16.98 -8.79 4.38
C ALA A 132 -16.79 -9.93 3.35
N ARG A 133 -17.43 -9.84 2.17
CA ARG A 133 -17.20 -10.78 1.06
C ARG A 133 -15.74 -10.86 0.61
N ILE A 134 -15.07 -9.72 0.45
CA ILE A 134 -13.65 -9.67 0.04
C ILE A 134 -12.75 -10.32 1.10
N ALA A 135 -13.09 -10.22 2.39
CA ALA A 135 -12.37 -10.88 3.47
C ALA A 135 -12.50 -12.43 3.41
N GLU A 136 -13.69 -12.94 3.09
CA GLU A 136 -13.94 -14.38 2.90
C GLU A 136 -13.27 -14.92 1.62
N GLU A 137 -13.39 -14.21 0.50
CA GLU A 137 -12.71 -14.55 -0.77
C GLU A 137 -11.18 -14.53 -0.61
N SER A 138 -10.63 -13.62 0.21
CA SER A 138 -9.18 -13.58 0.49
C SER A 138 -8.69 -14.87 1.15
N ARG A 139 -9.39 -15.40 2.15
CA ARG A 139 -8.99 -16.64 2.84
C ARG A 139 -9.03 -17.88 1.92
N THR A 140 -10.00 -17.93 1.01
CA THR A 140 -10.20 -19.09 0.13
C THR A 140 -9.31 -19.05 -1.13
N LEU A 141 -9.06 -17.87 -1.69
CA LEU A 141 -8.38 -17.72 -2.98
C LEU A 141 -6.95 -17.19 -2.89
N SER A 142 -6.61 -16.40 -1.87
CA SER A 142 -5.30 -15.74 -1.76
C SER A 142 -4.38 -16.45 -0.79
N ASP A 143 -4.85 -16.78 0.41
CA ASP A 143 -4.00 -17.32 1.49
C ASP A 143 -3.27 -18.62 1.08
N PRO A 144 -3.90 -19.64 0.46
CA PRO A 144 -3.18 -20.86 0.03
C PRO A 144 -2.06 -20.59 -0.98
N ARG A 145 -2.18 -19.52 -1.79
CA ARG A 145 -1.14 -19.11 -2.75
C ARG A 145 -0.02 -18.34 -2.07
N ILE A 146 -0.36 -17.52 -1.06
CA ILE A 146 0.60 -16.82 -0.21
C ILE A 146 1.46 -17.85 0.53
N GLU A 147 0.82 -18.81 1.20
CA GLU A 147 1.48 -19.90 1.91
C GLU A 147 2.39 -20.70 0.97
N ALA A 148 1.89 -21.13 -0.20
CA ALA A 148 2.69 -21.90 -1.16
C ALA A 148 3.91 -21.13 -1.71
N MET A 149 3.83 -19.81 -1.94
CA MET A 149 4.99 -19.03 -2.38
C MET A 149 5.96 -18.70 -1.23
N GLN A 150 5.45 -18.42 -0.03
CA GLN A 150 6.27 -18.23 1.16
C GLN A 150 7.03 -19.51 1.50
N GLU A 151 6.34 -20.66 1.57
CA GLU A 151 6.94 -21.96 1.81
C GLU A 151 7.96 -22.33 0.74
N GLY A 152 7.68 -22.06 -0.54
CA GLY A 152 8.61 -22.28 -1.64
C GLY A 152 9.90 -21.44 -1.53
N LEU A 153 9.78 -20.17 -1.12
CA LEU A 153 10.94 -19.33 -0.84
C LEU A 153 11.70 -19.85 0.39
N LEU A 154 11.01 -20.17 1.49
CA LEU A 154 11.64 -20.70 2.70
C LEU A 154 12.32 -22.05 2.46
N LYS A 155 11.71 -22.99 1.74
CA LYS A 155 12.39 -24.26 1.36
C LYS A 155 13.55 -24.03 0.39
N GLY A 156 13.70 -22.83 -0.15
CA GLY A 156 14.70 -22.50 -1.15
C GLY A 156 14.44 -23.19 -2.48
N THR A 157 13.22 -23.65 -2.75
CA THR A 157 12.82 -24.19 -4.06
C THR A 157 12.58 -23.07 -5.06
N LEU A 158 12.11 -21.91 -4.58
CA LEU A 158 12.06 -20.66 -5.34
C LEU A 158 13.32 -19.81 -5.17
N THR A 159 13.67 -19.08 -6.22
CA THR A 159 14.53 -17.90 -6.17
C THR A 159 13.75 -16.66 -5.73
N TRP A 160 14.47 -15.59 -5.37
CA TRP A 160 13.85 -14.30 -5.05
C TRP A 160 13.02 -13.73 -6.20
N GLY A 161 13.50 -13.85 -7.44
CA GLY A 161 12.77 -13.42 -8.65
C GLY A 161 11.46 -14.17 -8.85
N GLU A 162 11.46 -15.50 -8.72
CA GLU A 162 10.25 -16.32 -8.84
C GLU A 162 9.25 -16.04 -7.71
N TYR A 163 9.72 -15.78 -6.50
CA TYR A 163 8.89 -15.36 -5.37
C TYR A 163 8.26 -13.97 -5.62
N ASN A 164 9.06 -13.00 -6.07
CA ASN A 164 8.61 -11.64 -6.38
C ASN A 164 7.60 -11.63 -7.54
N MET A 165 7.83 -12.43 -8.58
CA MET A 165 6.91 -12.62 -9.70
C MET A 165 5.54 -13.13 -9.21
N ARG A 166 5.51 -14.18 -8.38
CA ARG A 166 4.27 -14.72 -7.80
C ARG A 166 3.52 -13.72 -6.90
N ARG A 167 4.25 -12.90 -6.13
CA ARG A 167 3.65 -11.79 -5.35
C ARG A 167 2.95 -10.78 -6.25
N LEU A 168 3.58 -10.42 -7.37
CA LEU A 168 3.04 -9.45 -8.32
C LEU A 168 1.82 -10.02 -9.06
N GLU A 169 1.92 -11.23 -9.60
CA GLU A 169 0.82 -11.95 -10.27
C GLU A 169 -0.44 -12.05 -9.38
N LEU A 170 -0.26 -12.44 -8.11
CA LEU A 170 -1.35 -12.52 -7.13
C LEU A 170 -1.95 -11.14 -6.84
N PHE A 171 -1.11 -10.12 -6.64
CA PHE A 171 -1.58 -8.75 -6.41
C PHE A 171 -2.42 -8.24 -7.57
N GLU A 172 -1.96 -8.39 -8.81
CA GLU A 172 -2.71 -7.97 -9.98
C GLU A 172 -4.03 -8.73 -10.14
N GLU A 173 -4.06 -10.03 -9.84
CA GLU A 173 -5.30 -10.81 -9.89
C GLU A 173 -6.31 -10.34 -8.82
N ILE A 174 -5.87 -10.06 -7.60
CA ILE A 174 -6.71 -9.49 -6.55
C ILE A 174 -7.28 -8.13 -7.00
N GLN A 175 -6.47 -7.28 -7.62
CA GLN A 175 -6.93 -5.99 -8.14
C GLN A 175 -7.92 -6.15 -9.30
N ARG A 176 -7.70 -7.09 -10.23
CA ARG A 176 -8.66 -7.43 -11.31
C ARG A 176 -9.99 -7.94 -10.73
N ARG A 177 -9.96 -8.85 -9.74
CA ARG A 177 -11.16 -9.37 -9.07
C ARG A 177 -11.93 -8.27 -8.34
N ARG A 178 -11.25 -7.41 -7.57
CA ARG A 178 -11.88 -6.27 -6.89
C ARG A 178 -12.55 -5.30 -7.86
N ALA A 179 -11.95 -5.05 -9.03
CA ALA A 179 -12.56 -4.20 -10.05
C ALA A 179 -13.85 -4.80 -10.63
N LEU A 180 -13.96 -6.12 -10.74
CA LEU A 180 -15.19 -6.81 -11.13
C LEU A 180 -16.26 -6.72 -10.03
N LEU A 181 -15.87 -6.97 -8.77
CA LEU A 181 -16.78 -6.88 -7.64
C LEU A 181 -17.34 -5.46 -7.44
N GLY A 182 -16.52 -4.42 -7.58
CA GLY A 182 -16.92 -3.02 -7.45
C GLY A 182 -17.68 -2.45 -8.65
N ALA A 183 -18.02 -3.29 -9.65
CA ALA A 183 -18.78 -2.90 -10.83
C ALA A 183 -20.28 -3.27 -10.75
N GLU A 184 -20.69 -4.03 -9.73
CA GLU A 184 -22.09 -4.30 -9.35
C GLU A 184 -22.77 -3.07 -8.73
#